data_AF-A0A354EGR5-F1
#
_entry.id   AF-A0A354EGR5-F1
#
_cell.length_a   1.000
_cell.length_b   1.000
_cell.length_c   1.000
_cell.angle_alpha   90.00
_cell.angle_beta   90.00
_cell.angle_gamma   90.00
#
_symmetry.space_group_name_H-M   'P 1'
#
loop_
_entity.id
_entity.type
_entity.pdbx_description
1 polymer ?
#
loop_
_entity_poly.entity_id
_entity_poly.type
_entity_poly.pdbx_seq_one_letter_code
_entity_poly.pdbx_strand_id
1 'polypeptide(L)' 'MYIALHVPRVECLSCGIIRQIEIGFADPRRTYTKAFERYALELSRHMTIQDVAGHLGV' A
#
# COMPACT_ATOMS: atom_id res chain seq x y z
N MET A 1 -2.42 12.98 -4.49
CA MET A 1 -3.44 12.77 -3.43
C MET A 1 -2.72 12.30 -2.18
N TYR A 2 -2.92 12.96 -1.05
CA TYR A 2 -2.34 12.57 0.24
C TYR A 2 -3.47 12.20 1.20
N ILE A 3 -3.24 11.21 2.05
CA ILE A 3 -4.17 10.76 3.07
C ILE A 3 -3.54 11.11 4.42
N ALA A 4 -4.24 11.93 5.22
CA ALA A 4 -3.85 12.16 6.61
C ALA A 4 -4.47 11.07 7.47
N LEU A 5 -3.64 10.33 8.21
CA LEU A 5 -4.10 9.30 9.14
C LEU A 5 -3.47 9.50 10.51
N HIS A 6 -4.28 9.37 11.56
CA HIS A 6 -3.78 9.25 12.91
C HIS A 6 -3.17 7.85 13.12
N VAL A 7 -1.88 7.81 13.42
CA VAL A 7 -1.14 6.58 13.68
C VAL A 7 -1.02 6.39 15.20
N PRO A 8 -1.80 5.48 15.82
CA PRO A 8 -1.76 5.33 17.27
C PRO A 8 -0.47 4.64 17.70
N ARG A 9 0.04 5.08 18.86
CA ARG A 9 1.15 4.46 19.57
C ARG A 9 0.61 3.88 20.86
N VAL A 10 1.00 2.66 21.18
CA VAL A 10 0.59 1.95 22.40
C VAL A 10 1.78 1.82 23.32
N GLU A 11 1.56 2.06 24.61
CA GLU A 11 2.55 1.84 25.67
C GLU A 11 2.27 0.51 26.37
N CYS A 12 3.32 -0.30 26.56
CA CYS A 12 3.24 -1.48 27.40
C CYS A 12 3.41 -1.09 28.87
N LEU A 13 2.33 -1.17 29.67
CA LEU A 13 2.37 -0.81 31.09
C LEU A 13 3.30 -1.70 31.95
N SER A 14 3.70 -2.88 31.45
CA SER A 14 4.62 -3.77 32.16
C SER A 14 6.10 -3.44 31.95
N CYS A 15 6.47 -2.83 30.82
CA CYS A 15 7.88 -2.56 30.49
C CYS A 15 8.16 -1.14 29.98
N GLY A 16 7.16 -0.27 29.90
CA GLY A 16 7.27 1.13 29.47
C GLY A 16 7.56 1.33 27.98
N ILE A 17 7.60 0.27 27.18
CA ILE A 17 7.94 0.38 25.76
C ILE A 17 6.76 0.95 24.97
N ILE A 18 7.02 2.02 24.21
CA ILE A 18 6.06 2.61 23.28
C ILE A 18 6.29 2.04 21.88
N ARG A 19 5.27 1.45 21.26
CA ARG A 19 5.32 0.91 19.90
C ARG A 19 4.21 1.49 19.04
N GLN A 20 4.52 1.69 17.77
CA GLN A 20 3.50 1.95 16.76
C GLN A 20 2.83 0.63 16.40
N ILE A 21 1.50 0.62 16.30
CA ILE A 21 0.79 -0.58 15.86
C ILE A 21 1.00 -0.80 14.36
N GLU A 22 0.91 -2.04 13.92
CA GLU A 22 0.87 -2.36 12.50
C GLU A 22 -0.38 -1.74 11.88
N ILE A 23 -0.19 -0.97 10.80
CA ILE A 23 -1.29 -0.29 10.13
C ILE A 23 -1.67 -1.09 8.88
N GLY A 24 -2.79 -1.82 8.94
CA GLY A 24 -3.20 -2.74 7.87
C GLY A 24 -3.69 -2.10 6.56
N PHE A 25 -3.72 -0.76 6.44
CA PHE A 25 -4.24 -0.11 5.23
C PHE A 25 -3.19 0.03 4.11
N ALA A 26 -1.90 0.09 4.43
CA ALA A 26 -0.82 0.26 3.46
C ALA A 26 0.42 -0.56 3.84
N ASP A 27 0.95 -1.31 2.87
CA ASP A 27 2.24 -1.97 3.01
C ASP A 27 3.35 -0.91 2.93
N PRO A 28 4.29 -0.85 3.89
CA PRO A 28 5.33 0.17 3.93
C PRO A 28 6.24 0.19 2.69
N ARG A 29 6.27 -0.87 1.88
CA ARG A 29 7.09 -0.94 0.66
C ARG A 29 6.35 -0.59 -0.63
N ARG A 30 5.04 -0.33 -0.58
CA ARG A 30 4.21 -0.08 -1.77
C ARG A 30 3.63 1.33 -1.74
N THR A 31 3.86 2.07 -2.82
CA THR A 31 3.31 3.43 -3.02
C THR A 31 2.01 3.45 -3.82
N TYR A 32 1.66 2.34 -4.47
CA TYR A 32 0.43 2.18 -5.23
C TYR A 32 -0.70 1.60 -4.36
N THR A 33 -1.94 1.80 -4.80
CA THR A 33 -3.13 1.29 -4.10
C THR A 33 -3.45 -0.16 -4.50
N LYS A 34 -4.14 -0.91 -3.63
CA LYS A 34 -4.67 -2.24 -3.97
C LYS A 34 -5.63 -2.23 -5.16
N ALA A 35 -6.26 -1.09 -5.48
CA ALA A 35 -7.09 -0.94 -6.67
C ALA A 35 -6.24 -0.87 -7.94
N PHE A 36 -5.15 -0.09 -7.90
CA PHE A 36 -4.19 -0.01 -9.01
C PHE A 36 -3.54 -1.37 -9.28
N GLU A 37 -3.11 -2.08 -8.23
CA GLU A 37 -2.56 -3.44 -8.34
C GLU A 37 -3.52 -4.39 -9.06
N ARG A 38 -4.78 -4.44 -8.62
CA ARG A 38 -5.81 -5.29 -9.26
C ARG A 38 -6.05 -4.90 -10.72
N TYR A 39 -6.03 -3.60 -11.03
CA TYR A 39 -6.22 -3.13 -12.39
C TYR A 39 -5.07 -3.56 -13.32
N ALA A 40 -3.82 -3.34 -12.90
CA ALA A 40 -2.64 -3.76 -13.65
C ALA A 40 -2.61 -5.29 -13.87
N LEU A 41 -3.00 -6.07 -12.86
CA LEU A 41 -3.11 -7.53 -12.98
C LEU A 41 -4.19 -7.98 -13.97
N GLU A 42 -5.36 -7.33 -13.96
CA GLU A 42 -6.44 -7.67 -14.90
C GLU A 42 -6.05 -7.37 -16.35
N LEU A 43 -5.39 -6.22 -16.56
CA LEU A 43 -4.85 -5.83 -17.86
C LEU A 43 -3.79 -6.81 -18.36
N SER A 44 -2.91 -7.30 -17.47
CA SER A 44 -1.86 -8.26 -17.81
C SER A 44 -2.40 -9.63 -18.28
N ARG A 45 -3.69 -9.91 -18.06
CA ARG A 45 -4.34 -11.12 -18.62
C ARG A 45 -4.72 -10.97 -20.09
N HIS A 46 -4.79 -9.73 -20.59
CA HIS A 46 -5.33 -9.41 -21.91
C HIS A 46 -4.28 -8.80 -22.85
N MET A 47 -3.16 -8.31 -22.32
CA MET A 47 -2.08 -7.70 -23.11
C MET A 47 -0.69 -7.95 -22.48
N THR A 48 0.37 -7.65 -23.23
CA THR A 48 1.74 -7.84 -22.74
C THR A 48 2.08 -6.84 -21.64
N ILE A 49 3.04 -7.17 -20.78
CA ILE A 49 3.49 -6.26 -19.72
C ILE A 49 3.94 -4.91 -20.29
N GLN A 50 4.53 -4.90 -21.51
CA GLN A 50 4.92 -3.66 -22.18
C GLN A 50 3.71 -2.81 -22.59
N ASP A 51 2.66 -3.43 -23.13
CA ASP A 51 1.42 -2.74 -23.47
C ASP A 51 0.70 -2.22 -22.21
N VAL A 52 0.71 -3.01 -21.12
CA VAL A 52 0.17 -2.57 -19.82
C VAL A 52 0.93 -1.35 -19.32
N ALA A 53 2.26 -1.37 -19.36
CA ALA A 53 3.08 -0.23 -18.93
C ALA A 53 2.79 1.02 -19.77
N GLY A 54 2.73 0.87 -21.10
CA GLY A 54 2.37 1.96 -22.01
C GLY A 54 0.97 2.53 -21.74
N HIS A 55 -0.02 1.66 -21.47
CA HIS A 55 -1.39 2.06 -21.14
C HIS A 55 -1.50 2.77 -19.77
N LEU A 56 -0.73 2.32 -18.78
CA LEU A 56 -0.73 2.91 -17.43
C LEU A 56 0.19 4.12 -17.29
N GLY A 57 1.08 4.36 -18.25
CA GLY A 57 2.06 5.45 -18.22
C GLY A 57 3.12 5.29 -17.12
N VAL A 58 3.55 4.05 -16.86
CA VAL A 58 4.56 3.69 -15.85
C VAL A 58 5.83 3.11 -16.46
#